data_AF-A0A815TDD1-F1
#
_entry.id   AF-A0A815TDD1-F1
#
_cell.length_a   1.000
_cell.length_b   1.000
_cell.length_c   1.000
_cell.angle_alpha   90.00
_cell.angle_beta   90.00
_cell.angle_gamma   90.00
#
_symmetry.space_group_name_H-M   'P 1'
#
loop_
_entity.id
_entity.type
_entity.pdbx_description
1 polymer ?
#
loop_
_entity_poly.entity_id
_entity_poly.type
_entity_poly.pdbx_seq_one_letter_code
_entity_poly.pdbx_strand_id
1 'polypeptide(L)'
;MARIPRQQPMYISTLNINVDDLDAQSQEDYRYQHSAQETISLKSPKTNTRSYLIILVVILIIITLLSIVALVIAIYSLALTMKNSATNTVVSATTVNTATISASAECSSSPLTTYQVSTTVPPQCSNYTLNTDETRNIAYTSSLNYCDNILPFNSTTPVWIRFQDQAGTLIAKSPVPPNSCGSTATGWYAGQYPSAFFTTATSIVCFFYIANTCYACSSISITNCQTFYVFLLPVPPSCNYRYCTL
;
A
#
# COMPACT_ATOMS: atom_id res chain seq x y z
N MET A 1 0.72 -32.02 -64.19
CA MET A 1 -0.64 -32.06 -63.63
C MET A 1 -1.47 -31.02 -64.37
N ALA A 2 -2.25 -31.45 -65.36
CA ALA A 2 -3.70 -31.76 -65.25
C ALA A 2 -4.54 -30.45 -65.20
N ARG A 3 -5.13 -30.02 -66.33
CA ARG A 3 -6.54 -30.26 -66.80
C ARG A 3 -7.58 -29.62 -65.86
N ILE A 4 -8.69 -28.99 -66.27
CA ILE A 4 -9.43 -28.66 -67.51
C ILE A 4 -10.56 -27.71 -67.00
N PRO A 5 -11.10 -26.79 -67.81
CA PRO A 5 -12.11 -25.81 -67.37
C PRO A 5 -13.52 -26.43 -67.26
N ARG A 6 -14.38 -25.90 -66.38
CA ARG A 6 -15.81 -26.29 -66.30
C ARG A 6 -16.77 -25.12 -66.53
N GLN A 7 -17.41 -25.20 -67.70
CA GLN A 7 -18.84 -25.12 -68.03
C GLN A 7 -19.79 -24.19 -67.24
N GLN A 8 -20.55 -23.41 -68.03
CA GLN A 8 -21.70 -22.58 -67.68
C GLN A 8 -22.93 -23.41 -67.21
N PRO A 9 -23.83 -22.82 -66.41
CA PRO A 9 -25.06 -23.49 -65.95
C PRO A 9 -26.24 -23.39 -66.94
N MET A 10 -27.06 -24.44 -66.90
CA MET A 10 -28.31 -24.68 -67.63
C MET A 10 -29.45 -23.75 -67.15
N TYR A 11 -30.25 -23.24 -68.09
CA TYR A 11 -31.45 -22.44 -67.81
C TYR A 11 -32.70 -23.35 -67.73
N ILE A 12 -33.43 -23.31 -66.61
CA ILE A 12 -34.76 -23.93 -66.48
C ILE A 12 -35.81 -22.84 -66.64
N SER A 13 -36.65 -22.94 -67.67
CA SER A 13 -37.77 -22.02 -67.91
C SER A 13 -38.96 -22.42 -67.02
N THR A 14 -39.37 -21.55 -66.09
CA THR A 14 -40.64 -21.67 -65.37
C THR A 14 -41.76 -21.10 -66.23
N LEU A 15 -42.79 -21.90 -66.51
CA LEU A 15 -44.00 -21.49 -67.22
C LEU A 15 -44.84 -20.57 -66.29
N ASN A 16 -44.96 -19.29 -66.61
CA ASN A 16 -45.88 -18.39 -65.91
C ASN A 16 -47.30 -18.61 -66.44
N ILE A 17 -48.20 -19.17 -65.63
CA ILE A 17 -49.63 -19.25 -65.94
C ILE A 17 -50.27 -17.92 -65.53
N ASN A 18 -50.95 -17.26 -66.47
CA ASN A 18 -51.61 -15.98 -66.23
C ASN A 18 -52.99 -16.25 -65.59
N VAL A 19 -53.21 -15.70 -64.39
CA VAL A 19 -54.37 -16.01 -63.53
C VAL A 19 -55.69 -15.48 -64.12
N ASP A 20 -55.62 -14.56 -65.09
CA ASP A 20 -56.77 -13.98 -65.78
C ASP A 20 -57.43 -14.91 -66.81
N ASP A 21 -56.79 -16.05 -67.14
CA ASP A 21 -57.33 -17.09 -68.03
C ASP A 21 -58.04 -18.25 -67.27
N LEU A 22 -58.15 -18.16 -65.94
CA LEU A 22 -58.80 -19.18 -65.12
C LEU A 22 -60.31 -18.91 -65.01
N ASP A 23 -61.10 -19.98 -64.98
CA ASP A 23 -62.54 -19.87 -64.81
C ASP A 23 -62.93 -19.40 -63.39
N ALA A 24 -64.14 -18.85 -63.25
CA ALA A 24 -64.58 -18.24 -61.99
C ALA A 24 -64.55 -19.20 -60.78
N GLN A 25 -64.68 -20.51 -61.03
CA GLN A 25 -64.66 -21.54 -59.99
C GLN A 25 -63.24 -21.80 -59.48
N SER A 26 -62.26 -21.85 -60.39
CA SER A 26 -60.84 -22.03 -60.05
C SER A 26 -60.22 -20.78 -59.40
N GLN A 27 -60.78 -19.60 -59.66
CA GLN A 27 -60.36 -18.37 -58.99
C GLN A 27 -60.85 -18.27 -57.54
N GLU A 28 -62.02 -18.85 -57.22
CA GLU A 28 -62.50 -18.98 -55.84
C GLU A 28 -61.67 -19.99 -55.03
N ASP A 29 -61.28 -21.10 -55.64
CA ASP A 29 -60.43 -22.12 -55.01
C ASP A 29 -59.00 -21.59 -54.75
N TYR A 30 -58.45 -20.77 -55.66
CA TYR A 30 -57.20 -20.03 -55.43
C TYR A 30 -57.33 -19.02 -54.29
N ARG A 31 -58.46 -18.31 -54.20
CA ARG A 31 -58.74 -17.33 -53.13
C ARG A 31 -58.95 -18.03 -51.78
N TYR A 32 -59.53 -19.23 -51.77
CA TYR A 32 -59.71 -20.06 -50.58
C TYR A 32 -58.37 -20.62 -50.08
N GLN A 33 -57.51 -21.15 -50.98
CA GLN A 33 -56.18 -21.64 -50.62
C GLN A 33 -55.25 -20.55 -50.08
N HIS A 34 -55.30 -19.31 -50.61
CA HIS A 34 -54.50 -18.19 -50.10
C HIS A 34 -55.05 -17.55 -48.82
N SER A 35 -56.29 -17.87 -48.40
CA SER A 35 -56.90 -17.32 -47.17
C SER A 35 -56.49 -18.08 -45.89
N ALA A 36 -55.97 -19.30 -46.01
CA ALA A 36 -55.62 -20.17 -44.87
C ALA A 36 -54.14 -20.05 -44.42
N GLN A 37 -53.43 -18.99 -44.82
CA GLN A 37 -52.04 -18.70 -44.40
C GLN A 37 -51.93 -17.62 -43.32
N GLU A 38 -52.93 -17.51 -42.44
CA GLU A 38 -52.69 -16.94 -41.11
C GLU A 38 -51.90 -17.94 -40.27
N THR A 39 -50.58 -17.88 -40.44
CA THR A 39 -49.64 -18.47 -39.50
C THR A 39 -49.98 -18.00 -38.10
N ILE A 40 -50.26 -18.93 -37.18
CA ILE A 40 -49.98 -18.73 -35.76
C ILE A 40 -48.46 -18.61 -35.67
N SER A 41 -47.95 -17.42 -35.95
CA SER A 41 -46.60 -17.04 -35.62
C SER A 41 -46.61 -16.90 -34.10
N LEU A 42 -46.24 -17.98 -33.41
CA LEU A 42 -45.51 -17.83 -32.16
C LEU A 42 -44.36 -16.90 -32.49
N LYS A 43 -44.57 -15.62 -32.20
CA LYS A 43 -43.58 -14.58 -32.39
C LYS A 43 -42.44 -14.96 -31.48
N SER A 44 -41.47 -15.70 -32.03
CA SER A 44 -40.16 -15.83 -31.43
C SER A 44 -39.76 -14.41 -31.06
N PRO A 45 -39.52 -14.11 -29.78
CA PRO A 45 -39.14 -12.77 -29.39
C PRO A 45 -37.92 -12.44 -30.25
N LYS A 46 -38.03 -11.39 -31.08
CA LYS A 46 -36.89 -10.78 -31.77
C LYS A 46 -35.97 -10.27 -30.67
N THR A 47 -35.19 -11.18 -30.11
CA THR A 47 -34.17 -10.89 -29.13
C THR A 47 -33.09 -10.18 -29.89
N ASN A 48 -33.09 -8.87 -29.75
CA ASN A 48 -32.12 -8.00 -30.37
C ASN A 48 -30.74 -8.45 -29.88
N THR A 49 -29.93 -9.04 -30.76
CA THR A 49 -28.64 -9.65 -30.41
C THR A 49 -27.71 -8.65 -29.71
N ARG A 50 -27.87 -7.35 -30.01
CA ARG A 50 -27.21 -6.26 -29.30
C ARG A 50 -27.66 -6.08 -27.85
N SER A 51 -28.95 -6.28 -27.56
CA SER A 51 -29.49 -6.25 -26.20
C SER A 51 -28.94 -7.41 -25.36
N TYR A 52 -28.84 -8.61 -25.95
CA TYR A 52 -28.23 -9.75 -25.28
C TYR A 52 -26.75 -9.52 -24.97
N LEU A 53 -26.00 -8.92 -25.91
CA LEU A 53 -24.60 -8.57 -25.68
C LEU A 53 -24.44 -7.55 -24.54
N ILE A 54 -25.30 -6.53 -24.47
CA ILE A 54 -25.29 -5.55 -23.38
C ILE A 54 -25.61 -6.23 -22.04
N ILE A 55 -26.64 -7.08 -22.00
CA ILE A 55 -27.02 -7.82 -20.79
C ILE A 55 -25.87 -8.74 -20.35
N LEU A 56 -25.21 -9.44 -21.27
CA LEU A 56 -24.04 -10.26 -20.96
C LEU A 56 -22.88 -9.44 -20.41
N VAL A 57 -22.57 -8.29 -21.00
CA VAL A 57 -21.50 -7.40 -20.51
C VAL A 57 -21.82 -6.89 -19.11
N VAL A 58 -23.07 -6.50 -18.84
CA VAL A 58 -23.51 -6.06 -17.51
C VAL A 58 -23.41 -7.20 -16.49
N ILE A 59 -23.83 -8.42 -16.86
CA ILE A 59 -23.70 -9.60 -16.00
C ILE A 59 -22.22 -9.90 -15.69
N LEU A 60 -21.34 -9.84 -16.68
CA LEU A 60 -19.90 -10.03 -16.49
C LEU A 60 -19.31 -8.98 -15.55
N ILE A 61 -19.68 -7.71 -15.72
CA ILE A 61 -19.25 -6.63 -14.81
C ILE A 61 -19.72 -6.91 -13.38
N ILE A 62 -20.99 -7.29 -13.18
CA ILE A 62 -21.53 -7.61 -11.85
C ILE A 62 -20.77 -8.80 -11.24
N ILE A 63 -20.52 -9.87 -12.00
CA ILE A 63 -19.76 -11.03 -11.52
C ILE A 63 -18.33 -10.62 -11.11
N THR A 64 -17.67 -9.79 -11.91
CA THR A 64 -16.32 -9.29 -11.59
C THR A 64 -16.31 -8.41 -10.34
N LEU A 65 -17.33 -7.57 -10.13
CA LEU A 65 -17.44 -6.75 -8.93
C LEU A 65 -17.70 -7.62 -7.69
N LEU A 66 -18.57 -8.62 -7.78
CA LEU A 66 -18.85 -9.55 -6.69
C LEU A 66 -17.61 -10.37 -6.31
N SER A 67 -16.82 -10.83 -7.29
CA SER A 67 -15.57 -11.55 -7.02
C SER A 67 -14.51 -10.67 -6.37
N ILE A 68 -14.37 -9.40 -6.80
CA ILE A 68 -13.48 -8.42 -6.17
C ILE A 68 -13.91 -8.15 -4.71
N VAL A 69 -15.19 -7.95 -4.45
CA VAL A 69 -15.71 -7.71 -3.09
C VAL A 69 -15.43 -8.91 -2.18
N ALA A 70 -15.66 -10.14 -2.66
CA ALA A 70 -15.35 -11.36 -1.91
C ALA A 70 -13.85 -11.48 -1.59
N LEU A 71 -12.97 -11.12 -2.55
CA LEU A 71 -11.52 -11.12 -2.34
C LEU A 71 -11.11 -10.11 -1.25
N VAL A 72 -11.65 -8.89 -1.30
CA VAL A 72 -11.36 -7.84 -0.29
C VAL A 72 -11.81 -8.29 1.11
N ILE A 73 -12.99 -8.90 1.24
CA ILE A 73 -13.48 -9.45 2.51
C ILE A 73 -12.55 -10.55 3.04
N ALA A 74 -12.08 -11.45 2.16
CA ALA A 74 -11.15 -12.52 2.54
C ALA A 74 -9.81 -11.95 3.02
N ILE A 75 -9.26 -10.95 2.32
CA ILE A 75 -8.02 -10.26 2.70
C ILE A 75 -8.19 -9.58 4.06
N TYR A 76 -9.31 -8.89 4.29
CA TYR A 76 -9.58 -8.22 5.56
C TYR A 76 -9.71 -9.22 6.73
N SER A 77 -10.38 -10.35 6.49
CA SER A 77 -10.53 -11.43 7.48
C SER A 77 -9.19 -12.09 7.82
N LEU A 78 -8.29 -12.24 6.83
CA LEU A 78 -6.93 -12.75 7.04
C LEU A 78 -6.07 -11.77 7.84
N ALA A 79 -6.19 -10.47 7.57
CA ALA A 79 -5.51 -9.41 8.33
C ALA A 79 -5.98 -9.37 9.80
N LEU A 80 -7.26 -9.62 10.07
CA LEU A 80 -7.78 -9.72 11.44
C LEU A 80 -7.21 -10.94 12.20
N THR A 81 -7.02 -12.07 11.53
CA THR A 81 -6.47 -13.29 12.17
C THR A 81 -4.99 -13.13 12.55
N MET A 82 -4.23 -12.30 11.82
CA MET A 82 -2.85 -11.98 12.19
C MET A 82 -2.73 -11.05 13.41
N LYS A 83 -3.77 -10.27 13.75
CA LYS A 83 -3.76 -9.37 14.92
C LYS A 83 -3.99 -10.12 16.25
N ASN A 84 -4.61 -11.30 16.20
CA ASN A 84 -4.96 -12.08 17.39
C ASN A 84 -3.92 -13.17 17.77
N SER A 85 -2.84 -13.36 17.01
CA SER A 85 -1.76 -14.30 17.36
C SER A 85 -0.59 -13.68 18.15
N ALA A 86 -0.65 -12.39 18.49
CA ALA A 86 0.41 -11.70 19.25
C ALA A 86 0.17 -11.67 20.78
N THR A 87 -0.75 -12.47 21.32
CA THR A 87 -0.99 -12.57 22.76
C THR A 87 -1.14 -14.03 23.18
N ASN A 88 -0.05 -14.63 23.68
CA ASN A 88 0.01 -15.45 24.91
C ASN A 88 1.15 -16.47 24.88
N THR A 89 2.31 -16.10 25.45
CA THR A 89 3.12 -17.03 26.25
C THR A 89 4.11 -16.24 27.11
N VAL A 90 3.73 -15.95 28.35
CA VAL A 90 4.70 -15.68 29.44
C VAL A 90 4.29 -16.52 30.64
N VAL A 91 5.08 -17.55 30.90
CA VAL A 91 5.04 -18.34 32.13
C VAL A 91 5.91 -17.64 33.17
N SER A 92 5.29 -17.33 34.31
CA SER A 92 5.81 -17.13 35.66
C SER A 92 7.17 -16.44 35.87
N ALA A 93 7.12 -15.18 36.31
CA ALA A 93 8.07 -14.64 37.28
C ALA A 93 7.37 -13.62 38.21
N THR A 94 7.82 -13.65 39.46
CA THR A 94 7.24 -13.10 40.69
C THR A 94 6.91 -11.60 40.68
N THR A 95 5.75 -11.29 41.28
CA THR A 95 5.16 -9.99 41.68
C THR A 95 6.08 -8.76 41.75
N VAL A 96 5.85 -7.79 40.86
CA VAL A 96 5.91 -6.34 41.17
C VAL A 96 4.80 -5.63 40.37
N ASN A 97 3.96 -4.86 41.08
CA ASN A 97 2.89 -4.03 40.52
C ASN A 97 3.39 -3.19 39.34
N THR A 98 2.89 -3.46 38.13
CA THR A 98 3.08 -2.56 36.99
C THR A 98 1.75 -2.36 36.29
N ALA A 99 1.21 -1.14 36.42
CA ALA A 99 0.08 -0.70 35.62
C ALA A 99 0.48 -0.78 34.15
N THR A 100 -0.14 -1.70 33.41
CA THR A 100 -0.03 -1.81 31.96
C THR A 100 -0.79 -0.65 31.34
N ILE A 101 -0.10 0.46 31.09
CA ILE A 101 -0.58 1.51 30.19
C ILE A 101 0.01 1.21 28.81
N SER A 102 -0.84 0.68 27.93
CA SER A 102 -0.61 0.62 26.50
C SER A 102 -0.64 2.05 25.94
N ALA A 103 0.43 2.81 26.13
CA ALA A 103 0.56 4.13 25.53
C ALA A 103 1.08 3.96 24.10
N SER A 104 0.20 4.12 23.11
CA SER A 104 0.62 4.64 21.82
C SER A 104 1.39 5.94 22.07
N ALA A 105 2.58 6.08 21.50
CA ALA A 105 3.39 7.28 21.65
C ALA A 105 2.67 8.47 20.98
N GLU A 106 1.83 9.18 21.73
CA GLU A 106 1.34 10.49 21.33
C GLU A 106 2.51 11.48 21.39
N CYS A 107 2.60 12.35 20.39
CA CYS A 107 3.60 13.42 20.36
C CYS A 107 3.29 14.44 21.45
N SER A 108 3.69 14.14 22.69
CA SER A 108 3.59 15.05 23.83
C SER A 108 4.78 16.01 23.84
N SER A 109 4.56 17.24 24.32
CA SER A 109 5.59 18.27 24.50
C SER A 109 6.65 17.89 25.54
N SER A 110 6.38 16.89 26.38
CA SER A 110 7.32 16.34 27.35
C SER A 110 7.16 14.81 27.43
N PRO A 111 7.81 14.06 26.53
CA PRO A 111 7.70 12.62 26.52
C PRO A 111 8.40 12.01 27.74
N LEU A 112 7.80 10.97 28.32
CA LEU A 112 8.48 10.17 29.33
C LEU A 112 9.72 9.51 28.69
N THR A 113 10.83 9.46 29.42
CA THR A 113 11.99 8.66 29.05
C THR A 113 12.07 7.47 29.98
N THR A 114 12.04 6.25 29.42
CA THR A 114 12.28 5.02 30.17
C THR A 114 13.72 4.60 30.02
N TYR A 115 14.27 3.94 31.04
CA TYR A 115 15.66 3.49 31.06
C TYR A 115 15.72 2.00 31.33
N GLN A 116 16.58 1.29 30.60
CA GLN A 116 16.88 -0.12 30.77
C GLN A 116 18.39 -0.29 30.95
N VAL A 117 18.81 -0.70 32.13
CA VAL A 117 20.23 -0.88 32.48
C VAL A 117 20.64 -2.32 32.19
N SER A 118 21.80 -2.51 31.55
CA SER A 118 22.42 -3.82 31.35
C SER A 118 23.62 -4.02 32.28
N THR A 119 23.77 -5.23 32.82
CA THR A 119 24.93 -5.64 33.64
C THR A 119 26.14 -6.05 32.80
N THR A 120 25.95 -6.23 31.49
CA THR A 120 27.00 -6.59 30.53
C THR A 120 27.00 -5.61 29.37
N VAL A 121 28.09 -5.59 28.59
CA VAL A 121 28.21 -4.75 27.39
C VAL A 121 27.07 -5.07 26.42
N PRO A 122 26.16 -4.14 26.12
CA PRO A 122 25.07 -4.38 25.20
C PRO A 122 25.60 -4.69 23.79
N PRO A 123 25.01 -5.64 23.04
CA PRO A 123 25.51 -6.01 21.71
C PRO A 123 25.67 -4.84 20.74
N GLN A 124 24.78 -3.85 20.83
CA GLN A 124 24.81 -2.63 20.02
C GLN A 124 26.03 -1.74 20.28
N CYS A 125 26.77 -1.96 21.37
CA CYS A 125 28.04 -1.28 21.62
C CYS A 125 29.22 -1.90 20.86
N SER A 126 29.03 -3.07 20.25
CA SER A 126 30.03 -3.74 19.42
C SER A 126 29.54 -4.00 17.99
N ASN A 127 28.23 -3.93 17.74
CA ASN A 127 27.60 -4.14 16.44
C ASN A 127 26.68 -2.97 16.10
N TYR A 128 27.19 -2.05 15.29
CA TYR A 128 26.49 -0.86 14.82
C TYR A 128 27.00 -0.44 13.43
N THR A 129 26.19 0.33 12.71
CA THR A 129 26.55 0.97 11.46
C THR A 129 27.09 2.38 11.73
N LEU A 130 28.26 2.69 11.18
CA LEU A 130 28.82 4.04 11.25
C LEU A 130 28.12 4.96 10.26
N ASN A 131 27.81 6.19 10.69
CA ASN A 131 27.30 7.24 9.82
C ASN A 131 28.12 8.52 10.02
N THR A 132 28.90 8.87 9.00
CA THR A 132 29.84 10.02 8.98
C THR A 132 29.41 11.13 8.01
N ASP A 133 28.16 11.07 7.56
CA ASP A 133 27.58 12.00 6.59
C ASP A 133 27.43 13.41 7.20
N GLU A 134 28.40 14.28 6.89
CA GLU A 134 28.51 15.66 7.40
C GLU A 134 27.27 16.52 7.15
N THR A 135 26.49 16.18 6.13
CA THR A 135 25.37 17.03 5.70
C THR A 135 24.19 16.98 6.67
N ARG A 136 24.18 16.05 7.64
CA ARG A 136 23.17 15.96 8.71
C ARG A 136 23.52 16.79 9.95
N ASN A 137 24.74 17.33 10.02
CA ASN A 137 25.14 18.22 11.11
C ASN A 137 24.29 19.50 11.08
N ILE A 138 23.93 20.04 12.24
CA ILE A 138 23.15 21.29 12.34
C ILE A 138 23.83 22.49 11.67
N ALA A 139 25.15 22.46 11.50
CA ALA A 139 25.90 23.52 10.81
C ALA A 139 25.76 23.45 9.29
N TYR A 140 25.22 22.36 8.73
CA TYR A 140 25.04 22.21 7.29
C TYR A 140 23.77 22.91 6.79
N THR A 141 23.94 23.90 5.92
CA THR A 141 22.86 24.77 5.40
C THR A 141 22.80 24.85 3.88
N SER A 142 23.56 24.03 3.14
CA SER A 142 23.78 24.23 1.69
C SER A 142 22.68 23.65 0.79
N SER A 143 22.38 22.36 0.90
CA SER A 143 21.42 21.63 0.05
C SER A 143 20.34 20.98 0.90
N LEU A 144 19.14 20.75 0.36
CA LEU A 144 18.00 20.14 1.07
C LEU A 144 17.58 18.79 0.48
N ASN A 145 18.44 18.18 -0.33
CA ASN A 145 18.14 16.97 -1.11
C ASN A 145 18.52 15.66 -0.41
N TYR A 146 18.78 15.69 0.89
CA TYR A 146 19.17 14.51 1.67
C TYR A 146 18.03 13.98 2.51
N CYS A 147 18.10 12.68 2.80
CA CYS A 147 17.08 12.01 3.57
C CYS A 147 17.54 10.79 4.34
N ASP A 148 16.80 10.47 5.41
CA ASP A 148 16.99 9.27 6.22
C ASP A 148 15.87 8.24 5.99
N ASN A 149 15.07 8.35 4.92
CA ASN A 149 14.13 7.29 4.48
C ASN A 149 14.82 6.24 3.55
N ILE A 150 16.15 6.20 3.57
CA ILE A 150 17.00 5.29 2.80
C ILE A 150 17.87 4.47 3.76
N LEU A 151 18.68 3.54 3.23
CA LEU A 151 19.67 2.83 4.05
C LEU A 151 20.66 3.82 4.70
N PRO A 152 21.14 3.56 5.93
CA PRO A 152 20.88 2.37 6.75
C PRO A 152 19.55 2.42 7.52
N PHE A 153 18.87 3.56 7.57
CA PHE A 153 17.68 3.78 8.40
C PHE A 153 16.47 2.97 7.93
N ASN A 154 16.28 2.81 6.61
CA ASN A 154 15.21 1.99 6.00
C ASN A 154 15.69 0.57 5.68
N SER A 155 16.36 -0.07 6.63
CA SER A 155 16.76 -1.48 6.53
C SER A 155 15.60 -2.39 6.91
N THR A 156 15.46 -3.55 6.25
CA THR A 156 14.46 -4.59 6.59
C THR A 156 14.59 -5.07 8.04
N THR A 157 15.81 -5.04 8.58
CA THR A 157 16.09 -5.30 9.99
C THR A 157 16.60 -4.00 10.63
N PRO A 158 16.02 -3.53 11.74
CA PRO A 158 16.50 -2.34 12.43
C PRO A 158 17.99 -2.47 12.79
N VAL A 159 18.75 -1.42 12.49
CA VAL A 159 20.19 -1.36 12.77
C VAL A 159 20.48 -0.27 13.78
N TRP A 160 21.44 -0.52 14.66
CA TRP A 160 21.99 0.50 15.54
C TRP A 160 22.97 1.36 14.76
N ILE A 161 22.88 2.67 14.93
CA ILE A 161 23.70 3.65 14.21
C ILE A 161 24.59 4.36 15.20
N ARG A 162 25.85 4.58 14.84
CA ARG A 162 26.77 5.48 15.55
C ARG A 162 27.09 6.65 14.64
N PHE A 163 26.79 7.87 15.10
CA PHE A 163 27.25 9.08 14.43
C PHE A 163 28.70 9.37 14.83
N GLN A 164 29.52 9.79 13.86
CA GLN A 164 30.92 10.13 14.11
C GLN A 164 31.43 11.18 13.12
N ASP A 165 32.62 11.72 13.42
CA ASP A 165 33.38 12.62 12.57
C ASP A 165 32.59 13.91 12.25
N GLN A 166 32.58 14.38 11.00
CA GLN A 166 31.89 15.60 10.60
C GLN A 166 30.37 15.51 10.74
N ALA A 167 29.80 14.29 10.81
CA ALA A 167 28.40 14.12 11.16
C ALA A 167 28.10 14.48 12.62
N GLY A 168 29.09 14.73 13.47
CA GLY A 168 28.87 14.88 14.91
C GLY A 168 28.65 13.53 15.59
N THR A 169 28.24 13.56 16.86
CA THR A 169 28.18 12.36 17.73
C THR A 169 26.83 12.17 18.41
N LEU A 170 26.00 13.21 18.43
CA LEU A 170 24.70 13.20 19.11
C LEU A 170 23.59 13.66 18.16
N ILE A 171 22.37 13.19 18.36
CA ILE A 171 21.18 13.83 17.80
C ILE A 171 20.86 15.09 18.60
N ALA A 172 20.46 16.16 17.90
CA ALA A 172 20.09 17.43 18.50
C ALA A 172 19.05 17.26 19.64
N LYS A 173 19.23 17.98 20.75
CA LYS A 173 18.38 17.88 21.96
C LYS A 173 17.26 18.90 22.05
N SER A 174 17.16 19.76 21.06
CA SER A 174 16.18 20.84 20.94
C SER A 174 15.71 20.93 19.49
N PRO A 175 14.52 21.52 19.24
CA PRO A 175 14.03 21.73 17.89
C PRO A 175 15.06 22.45 17.02
N VAL A 176 15.41 21.85 15.89
CA VAL A 176 16.22 22.49 14.85
C VAL A 176 15.26 23.05 13.81
N PRO A 177 15.36 24.32 13.39
CA PRO A 177 14.43 24.88 12.41
C PRO A 177 14.38 24.08 11.10
N PRO A 178 13.22 24.03 10.41
CA PRO A 178 13.11 23.44 9.08
C PRO A 178 14.18 23.96 8.10
N ASN A 179 14.49 23.18 7.07
CA ASN A 179 15.54 23.50 6.07
C ASN A 179 16.97 23.55 6.64
N SER A 180 17.25 22.68 7.60
CA SER A 180 18.59 22.49 8.19
C SER A 180 19.02 21.04 8.04
N CYS A 181 20.29 20.74 8.30
CA CYS A 181 20.79 19.36 8.33
C CYS A 181 20.55 18.62 7.01
N GLY A 182 20.50 19.33 5.89
CA GLY A 182 20.36 18.73 4.57
C GLY A 182 18.93 18.34 4.17
N SER A 183 17.90 18.70 4.94
CA SER A 183 16.51 18.31 4.65
C SER A 183 15.49 19.36 5.10
N THR A 184 14.23 19.22 4.69
CA THR A 184 13.18 20.21 4.99
C THR A 184 12.52 19.98 6.36
N ALA A 185 12.36 18.73 6.79
CA ALA A 185 11.86 18.37 8.12
C ALA A 185 12.99 17.80 8.99
N THR A 186 13.19 18.40 10.16
CA THR A 186 14.39 18.23 10.98
C THR A 186 14.10 17.51 12.29
N GLY A 187 14.75 16.36 12.45
CA GLY A 187 14.58 15.45 13.58
C GLY A 187 15.45 15.83 14.77
N TRP A 188 14.86 15.88 15.96
CA TRP A 188 15.54 16.14 17.23
C TRP A 188 14.99 15.23 18.34
N TYR A 189 15.84 14.91 19.30
CA TYR A 189 15.53 13.99 20.39
C TYR A 189 14.88 14.72 21.57
N ALA A 190 13.61 14.38 21.85
CA ALA A 190 12.81 15.01 22.89
C ALA A 190 12.92 14.34 24.27
N GLY A 191 13.62 13.20 24.37
CA GLY A 191 13.88 12.51 25.64
C GLY A 191 15.19 12.97 26.31
N GLN A 192 15.70 12.16 27.22
CA GLN A 192 16.97 12.41 27.93
C GLN A 192 18.02 11.35 27.60
N TYR A 193 19.27 11.77 27.37
CA TYR A 193 20.35 10.83 27.11
C TYR A 193 20.67 10.01 28.37
N PRO A 194 20.91 8.69 28.25
CA PRO A 194 21.33 7.89 29.38
C PRO A 194 22.74 8.30 29.84
N SER A 195 22.88 8.68 31.10
CA SER A 195 24.16 9.04 31.71
C SER A 195 24.94 7.81 32.19
N ALA A 196 24.22 6.79 32.70
CA ALA A 196 24.83 5.54 33.13
C ALA A 196 25.28 4.68 31.95
N PHE A 197 26.41 4.01 32.13
CA PHE A 197 26.94 3.08 31.13
C PHE A 197 25.98 1.91 30.90
N PHE A 198 26.00 1.38 29.67
CA PHE A 198 25.20 0.22 29.26
C PHE A 198 23.71 0.38 29.52
N THR A 199 23.26 1.63 29.57
CA THR A 199 21.87 1.97 29.77
C THR A 199 21.27 2.41 28.45
N THR A 200 20.14 1.81 28.10
CA THR A 200 19.33 2.18 26.95
C THR A 200 18.18 3.07 27.42
N ALA A 201 18.11 4.29 26.89
CA ALA A 201 16.97 5.17 27.07
C ALA A 201 16.00 5.03 25.89
N THR A 202 14.71 4.94 26.16
CA THR A 202 13.65 4.95 25.14
C THR A 202 12.73 6.14 25.37
N SER A 203 12.49 6.91 24.30
CA SER A 203 11.55 8.04 24.30
C SER A 203 11.14 8.32 22.85
N ILE A 204 10.89 9.58 22.49
CA ILE A 204 10.55 9.96 21.10
C ILE A 204 11.59 10.87 20.46
N VAL A 205 11.69 10.72 19.14
CA VAL A 205 12.27 11.72 18.24
C VAL A 205 11.12 12.51 17.63
N CYS A 206 11.25 13.83 17.57
CA CYS A 206 10.30 14.75 16.98
C CYS A 206 10.88 15.32 15.69
N PHE A 207 10.05 15.52 14.68
CA PHE A 207 10.42 16.19 13.45
C PHE A 207 9.74 17.55 13.37
N PHE A 208 10.53 18.61 13.27
CA PHE A 208 10.04 19.97 13.10
C PHE A 208 9.69 20.19 11.62
N TYR A 209 8.42 20.49 11.36
CA TYR A 209 7.91 20.87 10.04
C TYR A 209 6.74 21.87 10.15
N ILE A 210 6.57 22.77 9.17
CA ILE A 210 5.49 23.79 9.06
C ILE A 210 5.15 24.44 10.42
N ALA A 211 6.15 25.08 11.06
CA ALA A 211 5.99 25.78 12.35
C ALA A 211 5.58 24.90 13.57
N ASN A 212 5.46 23.57 13.44
CA ASN A 212 5.25 22.64 14.54
C ASN A 212 6.55 21.89 14.86
N THR A 213 7.11 22.13 16.06
CA THR A 213 8.37 21.53 16.50
C THR A 213 8.32 20.01 16.63
N CYS A 214 7.14 19.41 16.69
CA CYS A 214 6.94 17.97 16.71
C CYS A 214 5.77 17.60 15.79
N TYR A 215 5.87 17.97 14.51
CA TYR A 215 4.86 17.71 13.49
C TYR A 215 4.62 16.20 13.31
N ALA A 216 5.71 15.43 13.31
CA ALA A 216 5.69 13.98 13.37
C ALA A 216 6.62 13.50 14.49
N CYS A 217 6.32 12.36 15.09
CA CYS A 217 7.19 11.74 16.06
C CYS A 217 7.20 10.23 15.94
N SER A 218 8.23 9.60 16.50
CA SER A 218 8.35 8.16 16.54
C SER A 218 9.22 7.73 17.72
N SER A 219 9.04 6.49 18.18
CA SER A 219 9.86 5.93 19.25
C SER A 219 11.31 5.74 18.80
N ILE A 220 12.25 6.11 19.66
CA ILE A 220 13.70 6.00 19.46
C ILE A 220 14.33 5.36 20.70
N SER A 221 15.36 4.53 20.50
CA SER A 221 16.18 4.01 21.58
C SER A 221 17.63 4.48 21.44
N ILE A 222 18.26 4.86 22.56
CA ILE A 222 19.63 5.35 22.60
C ILE A 222 20.39 4.62 23.69
N THR A 223 21.55 4.03 23.38
CA THR A 223 22.39 3.34 24.37
C THR A 223 23.66 4.12 24.63
N ASN A 224 24.03 4.29 25.90
CA ASN A 224 25.35 4.80 26.29
C ASN A 224 26.36 3.64 26.32
N CYS A 225 27.30 3.64 25.38
CA CYS A 225 28.37 2.65 25.24
C CYS A 225 29.67 3.11 25.90
N GLN A 226 29.57 3.89 26.98
CA GLN A 226 30.64 4.55 27.72
C GLN A 226 31.27 5.74 26.99
N THR A 227 31.88 5.50 25.82
CA THR A 227 32.65 6.52 25.08
C THR A 227 31.89 7.10 23.89
N PHE A 228 30.76 6.51 23.52
CA PHE A 228 29.89 6.97 22.45
C PHE A 228 28.45 6.52 22.70
N TYR A 229 27.53 7.10 21.93
CA TYR A 229 26.14 6.68 21.88
C TYR A 229 25.85 5.93 20.59
N VAL A 230 24.94 4.97 20.68
CA VAL A 230 24.33 4.31 19.51
C VAL A 230 22.83 4.50 19.54
N PHE A 231 22.25 4.62 18.36
CA PHE A 231 20.87 5.04 18.13
C PHE A 231 20.14 3.97 17.33
N LEU A 232 19.03 3.48 17.85
CA LEU A 232 18.06 2.69 17.09
C LEU A 232 16.99 3.65 16.60
N LEU A 233 17.04 3.97 15.32
CA LEU A 233 16.23 5.04 14.73
C LEU A 233 15.07 4.47 13.93
N PRO A 234 13.85 5.00 14.09
CA PRO A 234 12.72 4.61 13.26
C PRO A 234 12.92 5.06 11.81
N VAL A 235 12.22 4.44 10.88
CA VAL A 235 12.19 4.92 9.48
C VAL A 235 11.38 6.22 9.44
N PRO A 236 11.94 7.35 8.99
CA PRO A 236 11.18 8.58 8.84
C PRO A 236 10.03 8.42 7.82
N PRO A 237 8.92 9.18 7.94
CA PRO A 237 7.72 8.99 7.12
C PRO A 237 7.95 9.14 5.60
N SER A 238 8.89 9.99 5.20
CA SER A 238 9.23 10.24 3.79
C SER A 238 10.63 10.83 3.66
N CYS A 239 11.13 10.97 2.44
CA CYS A 239 12.50 11.44 2.19
C CYS A 239 12.72 12.91 2.59
N ASN A 240 11.70 13.73 2.77
CA ASN A 240 11.93 15.11 3.22
C ASN A 240 12.23 15.24 4.75
N TYR A 241 12.47 14.13 5.45
CA TYR A 241 12.76 14.05 6.89
C TYR A 241 14.18 13.53 7.16
N ARG A 242 14.84 14.10 8.16
CA ARG A 242 16.20 13.70 8.54
C ARG A 242 16.53 13.94 10.00
N TYR A 243 17.36 13.10 10.60
CA TYR A 243 17.87 13.29 11.96
C TYR A 243 19.02 14.30 11.99
N CYS A 244 18.84 15.42 12.69
CA CYS A 244 19.88 16.43 12.86
C CYS A 244 20.87 16.04 13.96
N THR A 245 22.15 16.31 13.73
CA THR A 245 23.23 15.93 14.66
C THR A 245 24.13 17.10 15.08
N LEU A 246 24.82 16.91 16.20
CA LEU A 246 25.74 17.85 16.86
C LEU A 246 27.15 17.27 16.92
#